data_AF-A0A2G6ETD2-F1
#
_entry.id   AF-A0A2G6ETD2-F1
#
_cell.length_a   1.000
_cell.length_b   1.000
_cell.length_c   1.000
_cell.angle_alpha   90.00
_cell.angle_beta   90.00
_cell.angle_gamma   90.00
#
_symmetry.space_group_name_H-M   'P 1'
#
loop_
_entity.id
_entity.type
_entity.pdbx_description
1 polymer ?
#
loop_
_entity_poly.entity_id
_entity_poly.type
_entity_poly.pdbx_seq_one_letter_code
_entity_poly.pdbx_strand_id
1 'polypeptide(L)' 'DFQVDFVGTTVEDRYIYGCGMDYHGYLRHLPGIYALKDS' A
#
# COMPACT_ATOMS: atom_id res chain seq x y z
N ASP A 1 22.19 3.33 11.52
CA ASP A 1 21.64 2.32 10.61
C ASP A 1 20.16 2.20 10.89
N PHE A 2 19.31 2.07 9.87
CA PHE A 2 17.87 1.96 10.06
C PHE A 2 17.50 0.48 10.00
N GLN A 3 17.14 -0.08 11.14
CA GLN A 3 16.79 -1.50 11.29
C GLN A 3 15.33 -1.61 11.70
N VAL A 4 14.57 -2.40 10.95
CA VAL A 4 13.15 -2.66 11.21
C VAL A 4 13.03 -4.03 11.86
N ASP A 5 12.39 -4.11 13.03
CA ASP A 5 12.24 -5.38 13.76
C ASP A 5 11.17 -6.29 13.13
N PHE A 6 10.15 -5.69 12.50
CA PHE A 6 9.02 -6.41 11.90
C PHE A 6 8.60 -5.79 10.57
N VAL A 7 8.42 -6.64 9.54
CA VAL A 7 7.93 -6.24 8.22
C VAL A 7 6.73 -7.13 7.88
N GLY A 8 5.58 -6.52 7.61
CA GLY A 8 4.35 -7.26 7.26
C GLY A 8 4.39 -7.84 5.84
N THR A 9 4.84 -7.03 4.87
CA THR A 9 5.07 -7.46 3.48
C THR A 9 5.98 -6.46 2.78
N THR A 10 6.59 -6.89 1.68
CA THR A 10 7.26 -6.01 0.71
C THR A 10 6.29 -5.64 -0.42
N VAL A 11 6.49 -4.48 -1.03
CA VAL A 11 5.69 -3.95 -2.15
C VAL A 11 6.61 -3.34 -3.20
N GLU A 12 6.15 -3.25 -4.44
CA GLU A 12 6.84 -2.54 -5.51
C GLU A 12 6.85 -1.02 -5.27
N ASP A 13 7.76 -0.29 -5.92
CA ASP A 13 7.82 1.18 -5.89
C ASP A 13 6.69 1.79 -6.73
N ARG A 14 5.48 1.75 -6.17
CA ARG A 14 4.26 2.27 -6.78
C ARG A 14 3.37 2.90 -5.72
N TYR A 15 2.47 3.76 -6.19
CA TYR A 15 1.41 4.27 -5.33
C TYR A 15 0.44 3.13 -5.00
N ILE A 16 0.40 2.73 -3.73
CA ILE A 16 -0.49 1.69 -3.21
C ILE A 16 -1.64 2.28 -2.40
N TYR A 17 -2.79 1.61 -2.40
CA TYR A 17 -3.99 1.97 -1.64
C TYR A 17 -4.74 0.72 -1.13
N GLY A 18 -5.77 0.92 -0.30
CA GLY A 18 -6.49 -0.17 0.37
C GLY A 18 -5.89 -0.55 1.71
N CYS A 19 -6.49 -1.48 2.45
CA CYS A 19 -6.10 -1.82 3.82
C CYS A 19 -5.92 -0.58 4.73
N GLY A 20 -6.80 0.41 4.62
CA GLY A 20 -6.73 1.67 5.36
C GLY A 20 -5.95 2.80 4.68
N MET A 21 -5.10 2.50 3.69
CA MET A 21 -4.43 3.49 2.85
C MET A 21 -5.41 4.08 1.82
N ASP A 22 -5.31 5.37 1.55
CA ASP A 22 -6.20 6.04 0.61
C ASP A 22 -5.60 6.27 -0.78
N TYR A 23 -6.50 6.53 -1.73
CA TYR A 23 -6.21 7.18 -2.99
C TYR A 23 -7.15 8.39 -3.13
N HIS A 24 -6.59 9.61 -3.05
CA HIS A 24 -7.36 10.87 -3.03
C HIS A 24 -8.51 10.87 -2.01
N GLY A 25 -8.30 10.30 -0.82
CA GLY A 25 -9.34 10.19 0.22
C GLY A 25 -10.35 9.04 0.05
N TYR A 26 -10.25 8.25 -1.02
CA TYR A 26 -11.12 7.10 -1.28
C TYR A 26 -10.42 5.76 -1.00
N LEU A 27 -11.16 4.65 -1.11
CA LEU A 27 -10.66 3.28 -1.20
C LEU A 27 -10.00 2.66 0.04
N ARG A 28 -10.00 3.34 1.21
CA ARG A 28 -9.49 2.78 2.48
C ARG A 28 -10.11 1.45 2.89
N HIS A 29 -11.39 1.23 2.53
CA HIS A 29 -12.17 0.06 2.93
C HIS A 29 -11.83 -1.21 2.13
N LEU A 30 -11.01 -1.11 1.08
CA LEU A 30 -10.66 -2.29 0.29
C LEU A 30 -9.86 -3.29 1.15
N PRO A 31 -10.13 -4.60 1.04
CA PRO A 31 -9.59 -5.60 1.96
C PRO A 31 -8.12 -5.97 1.70
N GLY A 32 -7.54 -5.47 0.61
CA GLY A 32 -6.18 -5.77 0.18
C GLY A 32 -5.37 -4.52 -0.15
N ILE A 33 -4.08 -4.74 -0.44
CA ILE A 33 -3.16 -3.73 -0.93
C ILE A 33 -3.20 -3.78 -2.46
N TYR A 34 -3.56 -2.66 -3.09
CA TYR A 34 -3.70 -2.53 -4.54
C TYR A 34 -2.80 -1.43 -5.07
N ALA A 35 -2.48 -1.48 -6.36
CA ALA A 35 -1.77 -0.43 -7.08
C ALA A 35 -2.55 -0.05 -8.34
N LEU A 36 -2.33 1.16 -8.84
CA LEU A 36 -2.86 1.57 -10.15
C LEU A 36 -2.30 0.65 -11.24
N LYS A 37 -3.14 0.34 -12.23
CA LYS A 37 -2.70 -0.45 -13.39
C LYS A 37 -1.70 0.38 -14.20
N ASP A 38 -0.58 -0.24 -14.57
CA ASP A 38 0.37 0.38 -15.49
C ASP A 38 -0.30 0.61 -16.87
N SER A 39 0.16 1.64 -17.59
CA SER A 39 -0.31 1.94 -18.96
C SER A 39 0.20 0.93 -19.99
#